data_AF-V6ASW1-F1
#
_entry.id   AF-V6ASW1-F1
#
_cell.length_a   1.000
_cell.length_b   1.000
_cell.length_c   1.000
_cell.angle_alpha   90.00
_cell.angle_beta   90.00
_cell.angle_gamma   90.00
#
_symmetry.space_group_name_H-M   'P 1'
#
loop_
_entity.id
_entity.type
_entity.pdbx_description
1 polymer ?
#
loop_
_entity_poly.entity_id
_entity_poly.type
_entity_poly.pdbx_seq_one_letter_code
_entity_poly.pdbx_strand_id
1 'polypeptide(L)' 'MHDSESDTFAYQTWPEKVSHMLAEIGVSSKPKEIGTDPVEKAKDYYGRNFSQTPRMYTNRGCIELENSSIDVIQIIQKG' A
#
# COMPACT_ATOMS: atom_id res chain seq x y z
N MET A 1 26.62 26.04 -15.29
CA MET A 1 25.73 24.94 -15.74
C MET A 1 25.16 24.32 -14.49
N HIS A 2 23.84 24.24 -14.38
CA HIS A 2 23.12 23.83 -13.18
C HIS A 2 23.17 22.29 -13.12
N ASP A 3 23.98 21.73 -12.23
CA ASP A 3 23.94 20.30 -11.93
C ASP A 3 22.59 20.01 -11.26
N SER A 4 21.64 19.48 -12.04
CA SER A 4 20.46 18.83 -11.48
C SER A 4 20.92 17.47 -10.95
N GLU A 5 21.31 17.44 -9.68
CA GLU A 5 21.62 16.20 -8.97
C GLU A 5 20.46 15.20 -9.15
N SER A 6 20.80 13.93 -9.36
CA SER A 6 19.83 12.86 -9.62
C SER A 6 18.90 12.69 -8.41
N ASP A 7 17.60 12.56 -8.67
CA ASP A 7 16.58 12.17 -7.69
C ASP A 7 17.14 11.14 -6.73
N THR A 8 17.34 11.56 -5.48
CA THR A 8 17.73 10.63 -4.42
C THR A 8 16.60 9.63 -4.29
N PHE A 9 16.84 8.36 -4.66
CA PHE A 9 15.86 7.30 -4.50
C PHE A 9 15.53 7.16 -3.01
N ALA A 10 14.45 7.82 -2.57
CA ALA A 10 13.93 7.65 -1.23
C ALA A 10 13.36 6.23 -1.15
N TYR A 11 13.94 5.41 -0.27
CA TYR A 11 13.41 4.09 0.03
C TYR A 11 12.07 4.26 0.76
N GLN A 12 10.98 4.21 0.01
CA GLN A 12 9.63 4.29 0.54
C GLN A 12 8.87 2.99 0.35
N THR A 13 8.18 2.58 1.39
CA THR A 13 7.24 1.45 1.34
C THR A 13 5.99 1.83 0.52
N TRP A 14 5.23 0.84 0.05
CA TRP A 14 3.97 1.12 -0.67
C TRP A 14 2.95 1.91 0.17
N PRO A 15 2.75 1.61 1.47
CA PRO A 15 1.91 2.43 2.33
C PRO A 15 2.37 3.88 2.42
N GLU A 16 3.67 4.14 2.53
CA GLU A 16 4.22 5.50 2.54
C GLU A 16 3.99 6.24 1.22
N LYS A 17 4.19 5.58 0.08
CA LYS A 17 3.92 6.16 -1.24
C LYS A 17 2.46 6.53 -1.40
N VAL A 18 1.55 5.64 -1.01
CA VAL A 18 0.11 5.91 -1.05
C VAL A 18 -0.24 7.04 -0.08
N SER A 19 0.37 7.08 1.10
CA SER A 19 0.19 8.20 2.03
C SER A 19 0.58 9.55 1.43
N HIS A 20 1.69 9.60 0.69
CA HIS A 20 2.12 10.82 0.01
C HIS A 20 1.14 11.24 -1.09
N MET A 21 0.69 10.28 -1.92
CA MET A 21 -0.32 10.54 -2.95
C MET A 21 -1.65 11.01 -2.36
N LEU A 22 -2.05 10.49 -1.20
CA LEU A 22 -3.25 10.93 -0.48
C LEU A 22 -3.07 12.34 0.10
N ALA A 23 -1.89 12.64 0.65
CA ALA A 23 -1.59 13.98 1.16
C ALA A 23 -1.64 15.05 0.03
N GLU A 24 -1.21 14.72 -1.18
CA GLU A 24 -1.29 15.62 -2.35
C GLU A 24 -2.72 16.01 -2.72
N ILE A 25 -3.70 15.14 -2.45
CA ILE A 25 -5.14 15.43 -2.66
C ILE A 25 -5.85 15.93 -1.39
N GLY A 26 -5.10 16.23 -0.33
CA GLY A 26 -5.63 16.75 0.94
C GLY A 26 -6.24 15.70 1.87
N VAL A 27 -5.93 14.42 1.67
CA VAL A 27 -6.40 13.32 2.53
C VAL A 27 -5.30 12.96 3.54
N SER A 28 -5.60 13.10 4.83
CA SER A 28 -4.69 12.66 5.90
C SER A 28 -4.79 11.14 6.08
N SER A 29 -3.63 10.51 6.19
CA SER A 29 -3.54 9.06 6.23
C SER A 29 -2.29 8.60 6.97
N LYS A 30 -2.37 7.46 7.66
CA LYS A 30 -1.29 6.89 8.44
C LYS A 30 -0.88 5.52 7.89
N PRO A 31 0.33 5.39 7.31
CA PRO A 31 0.82 4.11 6.83
C PRO A 31 1.03 3.14 8.00
N LYS A 32 0.60 1.88 7.82
CA LYS A 32 0.81 0.81 8.79
C LYS A 32 1.96 -0.10 8.32
N GLU A 33 2.64 -0.69 9.30
CA GLU A 33 3.65 -1.70 9.03
C GLU A 33 3.00 -2.95 8.42
N ILE A 34 3.58 -3.47 7.34
CA ILE A 34 3.05 -4.62 6.61
C ILE A 34 2.92 -5.84 7.53
N GLY A 35 1.78 -6.51 7.49
CA GLY A 35 1.48 -7.71 8.26
C GLY A 35 1.02 -7.45 9.70
N THR A 36 0.91 -6.20 10.12
CA THR A 36 0.43 -5.86 11.47
C THR A 36 -1.09 -5.83 11.56
N ASP A 37 -1.77 -5.33 10.52
CA ASP A 37 -3.22 -5.13 10.53
C ASP A 37 -4.01 -6.44 10.33
N PRO A 38 -5.13 -6.63 11.05
CA PRO A 38 -6.00 -7.80 10.87
C PRO A 38 -6.47 -8.01 9.42
N VAL A 39 -6.69 -6.94 8.63
CA VAL A 39 -7.13 -7.05 7.23
C VAL A 39 -6.09 -7.78 6.37
N GLU A 40 -4.81 -7.66 6.73
CA GLU A 40 -3.70 -8.30 6.03
C GLU A 40 -3.58 -9.79 6.38
N LYS A 41 -4.10 -10.18 7.56
CA LYS A 41 -4.08 -11.56 8.06
C LYS A 41 -5.24 -12.39 7.51
N ALA A 42 -6.24 -11.76 6.90
CA ALA A 42 -7.27 -12.46 6.12
C ALA A 42 -6.58 -13.19 4.96
N LYS A 43 -6.59 -14.53 5.01
CA LYS A 43 -5.72 -15.43 4.22
C LYS A 43 -5.93 -15.38 2.70
N ASP A 44 -6.87 -14.58 2.21
CA ASP A 44 -7.32 -14.59 0.81
C ASP A 44 -6.32 -13.92 -0.15
N TYR A 45 -5.54 -12.95 0.34
CA TYR A 45 -4.59 -12.17 -0.49
C TYR A 45 -3.18 -12.74 -0.50
N TYR A 46 -2.92 -13.79 0.28
CA TYR A 46 -1.74 -14.66 0.18
C TYR A 46 -2.09 -16.03 -0.42
N GLY A 47 -3.23 -16.10 -1.13
CA GLY A 47 -3.80 -17.34 -1.64
C GLY A 47 -3.06 -17.86 -2.88
N ARG A 48 -2.34 -18.97 -2.74
CA ARG A 48 -1.94 -19.84 -3.87
C ARG A 48 -3.11 -20.71 -4.32
N ASN A 49 -4.29 -20.12 -4.49
CA ASN A 49 -5.49 -20.89 -4.82
C ASN A 49 -5.33 -21.48 -6.23
N PHE A 50 -5.16 -22.79 -6.30
CA PHE A 50 -5.15 -23.57 -7.54
C PHE A 50 -6.58 -23.65 -8.09
N SER A 51 -7.07 -22.56 -8.68
CA SER A 51 -8.23 -22.61 -9.58
C SER A 51 -7.72 -22.83 -11.02
N GLN A 52 -8.61 -23.13 -11.98
CA GLN A 52 -8.25 -23.18 -13.40
C GLN A 52 -7.66 -21.83 -13.92
N THR A 53 -7.80 -20.75 -13.16
CA THR A 53 -7.18 -19.45 -13.43
C THR A 53 -6.60 -18.88 -12.14
N PRO A 54 -5.40 -19.31 -11.70
CA PRO A 54 -4.81 -18.81 -10.47
C PRO A 54 -4.67 -17.29 -10.56
N ARG A 55 -5.34 -16.57 -9.66
CA ARG A 55 -5.16 -15.12 -9.51
C ARG A 55 -4.19 -14.89 -8.37
N MET A 56 -2.94 -14.57 -8.69
CA MET A 56 -1.95 -14.20 -7.70
C MET A 56 -2.15 -12.73 -7.34
N TYR A 57 -2.41 -12.47 -6.07
CA TYR A 57 -2.35 -11.14 -5.49
C TYR A 57 -1.22 -11.12 -4.47
N THR A 58 -0.49 -10.01 -4.40
CA THR A 58 0.52 -9.75 -3.39
C THR A 58 0.03 -8.58 -2.55
N ASN A 59 -0.16 -8.80 -1.25
CA ASN A 59 -0.42 -7.73 -0.30
C ASN A 59 0.85 -6.87 -0.14
N ARG A 60 0.68 -5.55 -0.31
CA ARG A 60 1.73 -4.54 -0.20
C ARG A 60 1.59 -3.66 1.05
N GLY A 61 0.69 -4.00 1.97
CA GLY A 61 0.43 -3.30 3.22
C GLY A 61 -0.92 -2.59 3.24
N CYS A 62 -1.16 -1.85 4.31
CA CYS A 62 -2.37 -1.06 4.47
C CYS A 62 -2.09 0.35 4.98
N ILE A 63 -3.09 1.22 4.80
CA ILE A 63 -3.05 2.60 5.26
C ILE A 63 -4.38 2.94 5.93
N GLU A 64 -4.30 3.58 7.09
CA GLU A 64 -5.47 4.07 7.83
C GLU A 64 -5.78 5.50 7.39
N LEU A 65 -7.06 5.80 7.17
CA LEU A 65 -7.48 7.14 6.81
C LEU A 65 -7.94 7.90 8.04
N GLU A 66 -7.53 9.16 8.15
CA GLU A 66 -8.01 10.05 9.20
C GLU A 66 -9.16 10.89 8.66
N ASN A 67 -10.14 11.19 9.52
CA ASN A 67 -11.33 12.00 9.17
C ASN A 67 -12.14 11.47 7.97
N SER A 68 -12.13 10.15 7.76
CA SER A 68 -12.90 9.46 6.73
C SER A 68 -13.85 8.44 7.35
N SER A 69 -14.93 8.11 6.63
CA SER A 69 -15.78 6.97 6.97
C SER A 69 -15.17 5.62 6.56
N ILE A 70 -14.02 5.65 5.89
CA ILE A 70 -13.25 4.48 5.49
C ILE A 70 -12.18 4.25 6.55
N ASP A 71 -12.18 3.08 7.17
CA ASP A 71 -11.21 2.77 8.23
C ASP A 71 -9.81 2.52 7.65
N VAL A 72 -9.70 1.60 6.69
CA VAL A 72 -8.42 1.13 6.16
C VAL A 72 -8.51 0.90 4.65
N ILE A 73 -7.46 1.29 3.93
CA ILE A 73 -7.22 0.92 2.54
C ILE A 73 -6.12 -0.14 2.51
N GLN A 74 -6.42 -1.30 1.91
CA GLN A 74 -5.43 -2.34 1.66
C GLN A 74 -4.85 -2.22 0.25
N ILE A 75 -3.53 -2.30 0.14
CA ILE A 75 -2.81 -2.17 -1.12
C ILE A 75 -2.50 -3.57 -1.66
N ILE A 76 -3.11 -3.94 -2.78
CA ILE A 76 -2.91 -5.25 -3.43
C ILE A 76 -2.31 -5.07 -4.83
N GLN A 77 -1.31 -5.88 -5.17
CA GLN A 77 -0.76 -5.97 -6.51
C GLN A 77 -1.22 -7.26 -7.17
N LYS A 78 -1.80 -7.16 -8.36
CA LYS A 78 -2.06 -8.32 -9.22
C LYS A 78 -0.73 -8.77 -9.87
N GLY A 79 -0.45 -10.07 -9.79
CA GLY A 79 0.65 -10.73 -10.50
C GLY A 79 0.42 -10.86 -12.00
#